data_AF-A0A9D7PTH8-F1
#
_entry.id   AF-A0A9D7PTH8-F1
#
_cell.length_a   1.000
_cell.length_b   1.000
_cell.length_c   1.000
_cell.angle_alpha   90.00
_cell.angle_beta   90.00
_cell.angle_gamma   90.00
#
_symmetry.space_group_name_H-M   'P 1'
#
loop_
_entity.id
_entity.type
_entity.pdbx_description
1 polymer ?
#
loop_
_entity_poly.entity_id
_entity_poly.type
_entity_poly.pdbx_seq_one_letter_code
_entity_poly.pdbx_strand_id
1 'polypeptide(L)'
;MIQEIKTGLTQWVKGSLGWKTERKIVVFESDDWGSIRMPSQKVYDSLVSKGVRLDSQGGYLFNKFDTLADEDDLTALFEVLQSVKDKNGNPAVFTTVCVAANPDFQN
;
A
#
# COMPACT_ATOMS: atom_id res chain seq x y z
N MET A 1 36.08 4.42 4.71
CA MET A 1 36.38 5.66 3.95
C MET A 1 36.48 5.46 2.43
N ILE A 2 37.57 4.93 1.84
CA ILE A 2 37.67 4.80 0.36
C ILE A 2 36.56 3.92 -0.23
N GLN A 3 36.21 2.82 0.46
CA GLN A 3 35.15 1.92 -0.01
C GLN A 3 33.76 2.59 0.03
N GLU A 4 33.46 3.36 1.07
CA GLU A 4 32.20 4.11 1.18
C GLU A 4 32.08 5.18 0.09
N ILE A 5 33.19 5.88 -0.20
CA ILE A 5 33.25 6.86 -1.30
C ILE A 5 32.97 6.17 -2.64
N LYS A 6 33.58 5.00 -2.92
CA LYS A 6 33.33 4.24 -4.15
C LYS A 6 31.87 3.81 -4.28
N THR A 7 31.26 3.32 -3.19
CA THR A 7 29.86 2.92 -3.18
C THR A 7 28.95 4.12 -3.44
N GLY A 8 29.18 5.24 -2.76
CA GLY A 8 28.43 6.48 -2.97
C GLY A 8 28.53 7.01 -4.40
N LEU A 9 29.75 7.02 -4.97
CA LEU A 9 29.96 7.43 -6.36
C LEU A 9 29.23 6.50 -7.34
N THR A 10 29.27 5.20 -7.08
CA THR A 10 28.60 4.19 -7.93
C THR A 10 27.09 4.37 -7.92
N GLN A 11 26.49 4.62 -6.74
CA GLN A 11 25.06 4.92 -6.65
C GLN A 11 24.69 6.21 -7.38
N TRP A 12 25.51 7.26 -7.24
CA TRP A 12 25.32 8.53 -7.96
C TRP A 12 25.39 8.36 -9.48
N VAL A 13 26.39 7.62 -9.99
CA VAL A 13 26.51 7.33 -11.42
C VAL A 13 25.33 6.51 -11.92
N LYS A 14 24.89 5.49 -11.18
CA LYS A 14 23.69 4.72 -11.54
C LYS A 14 22.44 5.61 -11.59
N GLY A 15 22.23 6.46 -10.59
CA GLY A 15 21.11 7.40 -10.55
C GLY A 15 21.18 8.44 -11.68
N SER A 16 22.38 8.92 -12.03
CA SER A 16 22.56 9.94 -13.07
C SER A 16 22.41 9.40 -14.49
N LEU A 17 22.64 8.11 -14.71
CA LEU A 17 22.37 7.40 -15.97
C LEU A 17 20.91 6.93 -16.10
N GLY A 18 20.14 6.99 -15.02
CA GLY A 18 18.72 6.63 -15.01
C GLY A 18 17.84 7.60 -15.80
N TRP A 19 16.57 7.24 -15.95
CA TRP A 19 15.57 8.08 -16.61
C TRP A 19 15.39 9.41 -15.86
N LYS A 20 15.31 10.52 -16.61
CA LYS A 20 15.11 11.87 -16.09
C LYS A 20 13.95 12.54 -16.80
N THR A 21 13.27 13.42 -16.08
CA THR A 21 12.17 14.21 -16.65
C THR A 21 12.10 15.57 -15.97
N GLU A 22 11.66 16.58 -16.74
CA GLU A 22 11.30 17.90 -16.21
C GLU A 22 9.87 17.93 -15.63
N ARG A 23 9.11 16.85 -15.81
CA ARG A 23 7.74 16.72 -15.27
C ARG A 23 7.77 16.78 -13.74
N LYS A 24 6.81 17.51 -13.17
CA LYS A 24 6.53 17.42 -11.72
C LYS A 24 5.61 16.22 -11.50
N ILE A 25 6.12 15.20 -10.82
CA ILE A 25 5.43 13.94 -10.57
C ILE A 25 5.24 13.78 -9.06
N VAL A 26 4.03 13.43 -8.64
CA VAL A 26 3.74 12.96 -7.28
C VAL A 26 3.57 11.45 -7.40
N VAL A 27 4.32 10.70 -6.58
CA VAL A 27 4.27 9.24 -6.53
C VAL A 27 3.73 8.85 -5.17
N PHE A 28 2.72 7.99 -5.17
CA PHE A 28 2.25 7.31 -3.97
C PHE A 28 2.82 5.90 -4.00
N GLU A 29 3.46 5.50 -2.89
CA GLU A 29 3.89 4.13 -2.64
C GLU A 29 3.12 3.66 -1.41
N SER A 30 2.39 2.57 -1.57
CA SER A 30 1.61 1.96 -0.49
C SER A 30 1.82 0.46 -0.54
N ASP A 31 2.41 -0.07 0.53
CA ASP A 31 2.64 -1.50 0.74
C ASP A 31 1.62 -2.04 1.77
N ASP A 32 1.56 -3.37 1.94
CA ASP A 32 0.76 -4.10 2.95
C ASP A 32 -0.78 -4.12 2.78
N TRP A 33 -1.27 -4.42 1.57
CA TRP A 33 -2.72 -4.49 1.30
C TRP A 33 -3.35 -5.86 1.61
N GLY A 34 -2.65 -6.71 2.37
CA GLY A 34 -2.86 -8.16 2.40
C GLY A 34 -3.11 -8.77 3.77
N SER A 35 -3.21 -8.00 4.85
CA SER A 35 -3.40 -8.55 6.19
C SER A 35 -4.85 -8.50 6.67
N ILE A 36 -5.33 -9.60 7.23
CA ILE A 36 -6.50 -9.63 8.10
C ILE A 36 -6.02 -9.94 9.50
N ARG A 37 -6.13 -8.97 10.41
CA ARG A 37 -5.80 -9.19 11.84
C ARG A 37 -7.00 -9.60 12.67
N MET A 38 -8.18 -9.08 12.34
CA MET A 38 -9.42 -9.41 13.03
C MET A 38 -10.45 -9.98 12.05
N PRO A 39 -11.02 -11.17 12.32
CA PRO A 39 -11.98 -11.79 11.39
C PRO A 39 -13.30 -11.03 11.22
N SER A 40 -13.71 -10.24 12.23
CA SER A 40 -14.91 -9.40 12.19
C SER A 40 -14.97 -8.45 13.39
N GLN A 41 -15.79 -7.39 13.26
CA GLN A 41 -16.11 -6.48 14.36
C GLN A 41 -16.67 -7.22 15.59
N LYS A 42 -17.52 -8.24 15.38
CA LYS A 42 -18.09 -9.05 16.46
C LYS A 42 -17.02 -9.78 17.27
N VAL A 43 -15.98 -10.30 16.62
CA VAL A 43 -14.85 -10.96 17.30
C VAL A 43 -14.04 -9.92 18.07
N TYR A 44 -13.75 -8.77 17.46
CA TYR A 44 -13.06 -7.65 18.12
C TYR A 44 -13.78 -7.25 19.42
N ASP A 45 -15.09 -6.98 19.36
CA ASP A 45 -15.89 -6.55 20.51
C ASP A 45 -15.92 -7.62 21.61
N SER A 46 -16.04 -8.90 21.23
CA SER A 46 -15.99 -10.03 22.16
C SER A 46 -14.65 -10.09 22.90
N LEU A 47 -13.53 -9.89 22.21
CA LEU A 47 -12.20 -9.89 22.82
C LEU A 47 -12.01 -8.70 23.76
N VAL A 48 -12.43 -7.51 23.35
CA VAL A 48 -12.39 -6.30 24.20
C VAL A 48 -13.24 -6.49 25.46
N SER A 49 -14.45 -7.06 25.34
CA SER A 49 -15.32 -7.33 26.49
C SER A 49 -14.72 -8.31 27.50
N LYS A 50 -13.80 -9.18 27.05
CA LYS A 50 -13.05 -10.13 27.89
C LYS A 50 -11.77 -9.53 28.47
N GLY A 51 -11.51 -8.24 28.27
CA GLY A 51 -10.34 -7.53 28.79
C GLY A 51 -9.08 -7.67 27.93
N VAL A 52 -9.19 -8.17 26.69
CA VAL A 52 -8.06 -8.13 25.74
C VAL A 52 -7.88 -6.69 25.30
N ARG A 53 -6.68 -6.13 25.54
CA ARG A 53 -6.37 -4.74 25.19
C ARG A 53 -6.06 -4.59 23.70
N LEU A 54 -7.10 -4.60 22.86
CA LEU A 54 -7.01 -4.31 21.43
C LEU A 54 -7.12 -2.80 21.12
N ASP A 55 -7.51 -2.02 22.11
CA ASP A 55 -7.78 -0.58 22.10
C ASP A 55 -6.60 0.27 22.59
N SER A 56 -5.46 -0.36 22.93
CA SER A 56 -4.30 0.32 23.47
C SER A 56 -3.04 0.07 22.62
N GLN A 57 -2.22 1.11 22.44
CA GLN A 57 -0.93 1.11 21.73
C GLN A 57 -1.00 1.04 20.19
N GLY A 58 0.17 0.95 19.54
CA GLY A 58 0.35 1.08 18.08
C GLY A 58 -0.37 0.02 17.23
N GLY A 59 -0.92 -1.03 17.84
CA GLY A 59 -1.69 -2.06 17.16
C GLY A 59 -3.17 -1.72 16.93
N TYR A 60 -3.72 -0.69 17.57
CA TYR A 60 -5.15 -0.38 17.55
C TYR A 60 -5.71 -0.20 16.13
N LEU A 61 -5.05 0.62 15.31
CA LEU A 61 -5.49 0.92 13.95
C LEU A 61 -5.58 -0.36 13.12
N PHE A 62 -4.56 -1.21 13.21
CA PHE A 62 -4.55 -2.46 12.47
C PHE A 62 -5.58 -3.45 13.01
N ASN A 63 -5.69 -3.62 14.32
CA ASN A 63 -6.69 -4.52 14.89
C ASN A 63 -8.12 -4.10 14.55
N LYS A 64 -8.36 -2.82 14.28
CA LYS A 64 -9.71 -2.30 14.01
C LYS A 64 -10.05 -2.18 12.53
N PHE A 65 -9.07 -1.87 11.68
CA PHE A 65 -9.31 -1.48 10.29
C PHE A 65 -8.58 -2.33 9.26
N ASP A 66 -7.67 -3.21 9.66
CA ASP A 66 -6.90 -4.06 8.74
C ASP A 66 -7.80 -5.16 8.17
N THR A 67 -8.07 -5.07 6.88
CA THR A 67 -8.90 -5.99 6.09
C THR A 67 -8.31 -6.13 4.69
N LEU A 68 -8.67 -7.20 3.98
CA LEU A 68 -8.39 -7.29 2.54
C LEU A 68 -9.24 -6.27 1.80
N ALA A 69 -8.62 -5.57 0.86
CA ALA A 69 -9.35 -4.78 -0.13
C ALA A 69 -10.17 -5.71 -1.02
N ASP A 70 -11.45 -5.40 -1.17
CA ASP A 70 -12.35 -6.13 -2.06
C ASP A 70 -12.52 -5.45 -3.42
N GLU A 71 -13.44 -5.97 -4.24
CA GLU A 71 -13.74 -5.42 -5.56
C GLU A 71 -14.30 -3.99 -5.48
N ASP A 72 -15.14 -3.71 -4.48
CA ASP A 72 -15.79 -2.41 -4.32
C ASP A 72 -14.76 -1.36 -3.88
N ASP A 73 -13.85 -1.71 -2.97
CA ASP A 73 -12.74 -0.86 -2.53
C ASP A 73 -11.84 -0.44 -3.71
N LEU A 74 -11.43 -1.41 -4.53
CA LEU A 74 -10.59 -1.15 -5.70
C LEU A 74 -11.34 -0.34 -6.76
N THR A 75 -12.62 -0.64 -6.98
CA THR A 75 -13.46 0.11 -7.92
C THR A 75 -13.56 1.57 -7.52
N ALA A 76 -13.87 1.86 -6.25
CA ALA A 76 -13.95 3.21 -5.73
C ALA A 76 -12.61 3.96 -5.87
N LEU A 77 -11.48 3.31 -5.59
CA LEU A 77 -10.15 3.87 -5.82
C LEU A 77 -9.94 4.25 -7.29
N PHE A 78 -10.25 3.35 -8.22
CA PHE A 78 -10.07 3.61 -9.64
C PHE A 78 -11.00 4.70 -10.17
N GLU A 79 -12.23 4.80 -9.67
CA GLU A 79 -13.16 5.89 -10.01
C GLU A 79 -12.58 7.25 -9.61
N VAL A 80 -12.04 7.36 -8.39
CA VAL A 80 -11.38 8.59 -7.92
C VAL A 80 -10.18 8.93 -8.79
N LEU A 81 -9.30 7.97 -9.08
CA LEU A 81 -8.12 8.18 -9.92
C LEU A 81 -8.50 8.58 -11.35
N GLN A 82 -9.57 8.02 -11.89
CA GLN A 82 -10.08 8.36 -13.21
C GLN A 82 -10.75 9.74 -13.24
N SER A 83 -11.29 10.22 -12.12
CA SER A 83 -11.97 11.52 -12.04
C SER A 83 -11.02 12.72 -12.17
N VAL A 84 -9.76 12.57 -11.75
CA VAL A 84 -8.76 13.64 -11.80
C VAL A 84 -7.98 13.55 -13.11
N LYS A 85 -8.01 14.62 -13.92
CA LYS A 85 -7.32 14.69 -15.22
C LYS A 85 -6.21 15.72 -15.22
N ASP A 86 -5.12 15.43 -15.91
CA ASP A 86 -4.05 16.39 -16.20
C ASP A 86 -4.47 17.41 -17.28
N LYS A 87 -3.58 18.36 -17.61
CA LYS A 87 -3.80 19.39 -18.63
C LYS A 87 -4.04 18.84 -20.05
N ASN A 88 -3.74 17.57 -20.29
CA ASN A 88 -3.93 16.89 -21.57
C ASN A 88 -5.13 15.92 -21.52
N GLY A 89 -5.88 15.87 -20.42
CA GLY A 89 -7.03 14.97 -20.24
C GLY A 89 -6.68 13.56 -19.75
N ASN A 90 -5.43 13.29 -19.36
CA ASN A 90 -5.03 11.96 -18.88
C ASN A 90 -5.39 11.78 -17.41
N PRO A 91 -5.98 10.64 -17.00
CA PRO A 91 -6.23 10.35 -15.59
C PRO A 91 -4.95 10.13 -14.77
N ALA A 92 -5.09 10.11 -13.45
CA ALA A 92 -4.03 9.63 -12.57
C ALA A 92 -3.71 8.15 -12.88
N VAL A 93 -2.42 7.81 -12.85
CA VAL A 93 -1.94 6.43 -13.07
C VAL A 93 -1.60 5.82 -11.72
N PHE A 94 -2.14 4.63 -11.47
CA PHE A 94 -1.86 3.86 -10.26
C PHE A 94 -1.73 2.39 -10.62
N THR A 95 -0.64 1.75 -10.17
CA THR A 95 -0.39 0.33 -10.40
C THR A 95 -0.70 -0.42 -9.11
N THR A 96 -1.86 -1.07 -9.05
CA THR A 96 -2.21 -1.94 -7.93
C THR A 96 -1.56 -3.30 -8.11
N VAL A 97 -0.82 -3.76 -7.10
CA VAL A 97 -0.33 -5.14 -7.03
C VAL A 97 -1.18 -5.87 -6.00
N CYS A 98 -2.16 -6.64 -6.47
CA CYS A 98 -3.11 -7.36 -5.62
C CYS A 98 -3.07 -8.87 -5.91
N VAL A 99 -3.30 -9.67 -4.87
CA VAL A 99 -3.52 -11.11 -5.00
C VAL A 99 -5.00 -11.33 -5.33
N ALA A 100 -5.31 -11.58 -6.60
CA ALA A 100 -6.70 -11.66 -7.07
C ALA A 100 -7.46 -12.92 -6.62
N ALA A 101 -6.74 -13.95 -6.16
CA ALA A 101 -7.32 -15.20 -5.69
C ALA A 101 -6.40 -15.87 -4.68
N ASN A 102 -6.98 -16.61 -3.73
CA ASN A 102 -6.21 -17.51 -2.88
C ASN A 102 -5.61 -18.64 -3.74
N PRO A 103 -4.40 -19.13 -3.41
CA PRO A 103 -3.87 -20.35 -4.02
C PRO A 103 -4.90 -21.48 -3.93
N ASP A 104 -5.04 -22.26 -5.00
CA ASP A 104 -5.83 -23.48 -4.92
C ASP A 104 -5.11 -24.50 -4.02
N PHE A 105 -5.73 -24.81 -2.89
CA PHE A 105 -5.19 -25.77 -1.92
C PHE A 105 -5.70 -27.20 -2.16
N GLN A 106 -6.55 -27.40 -3.17
CA GLN A 106 -7.05 -28.71 -3.55
C GLN A 106 -6.23 -29.24 -4.72
N ASN A 107 -5.44 -30.29 -4.45
CA ASN A 107 -4.83 -31.15 -5.49
C ASN A 107 -5.69 -32.40 -5.67
#